data_AF-A0A6G3U1H7-F1
#
_entry.id   AF-A0A6G3U1H7-F1
#
_cell.length_a   1.000
_cell.length_b   1.000
_cell.length_c   1.000
_cell.angle_alpha   90.00
_cell.angle_beta   90.00
_cell.angle_gamma   90.00
#
_symmetry.space_group_name_H-M   'P 1'
#
loop_
_entity.id
_entity.type
_entity.pdbx_description
1 polymer ?
#
loop_
_entity_poly.entity_id
_entity_poly.type
_entity_poly.pdbx_seq_one_letter_code
_entity_poly.pdbx_strand_id
1 'polypeptide(L)'
;MAELRAVAEQARADWSETEGSVSLPWGTIALRAAPGVLTLRIEAAGGEELQKLRTLVADHVERFGRRDGLRVSWRPDAPATDPGRTGTAAAGDGAGTSAG
;
A
#
# COMPACT_ATOMS: atom_id res chain seq x y z
N MET A 1 2.10 20.13 9.17
CA MET A 1 2.70 21.10 8.22
C MET A 1 4.23 21.15 8.29
N ALA A 2 4.87 21.10 9.46
CA ALA A 2 6.36 21.13 9.55
C ALA A 2 7.05 19.88 9.01
N GLU A 3 6.53 18.68 9.32
CA GLU A 3 7.09 17.42 8.80
C GLU A 3 7.06 17.38 7.25
N LEU A 4 5.97 17.82 6.61
CA LEU A 4 5.82 17.84 5.15
C LEU A 4 6.87 18.72 4.43
N ARG A 5 7.37 19.80 5.05
CA ARG A 5 8.45 20.60 4.45
C ARG A 5 9.78 19.86 4.49
N ALA A 6 10.13 19.27 5.63
CA ALA A 6 11.34 18.47 5.75
C ALA A 6 11.32 17.25 4.81
N VAL A 7 10.15 16.63 4.66
CA VAL A 7 9.88 15.58 3.67
C VAL A 7 10.07 16.10 2.24
N ALA A 8 9.47 17.25 1.89
CA ALA A 8 9.55 17.83 0.56
C ALA A 8 10.97 18.34 0.20
N GLU A 9 11.76 18.77 1.19
CA GLU A 9 13.15 19.21 0.99
C GLU A 9 14.08 18.08 0.54
N GLN A 10 13.76 16.83 0.92
CA GLN A 10 14.53 15.64 0.54
C GLN A 10 13.85 14.81 -0.56
N ALA A 11 12.63 15.18 -0.94
CA ALA A 11 11.84 14.46 -1.91
C ALA A 11 12.19 14.90 -3.33
N ARG A 12 12.54 13.94 -4.19
CA ARG A 12 12.58 14.19 -5.63
C ARG A 12 11.19 13.96 -6.19
N ALA A 13 10.46 15.04 -6.43
CA ALA A 13 9.17 15.01 -7.08
C ALA A 13 9.32 15.22 -8.59
N ASP A 14 8.75 14.32 -9.37
CA ASP A 14 8.56 14.41 -10.80
C ASP A 14 7.05 14.40 -11.07
N TRP A 15 6.55 15.34 -11.87
CA TRP A 15 5.12 15.38 -12.20
C TRP A 15 4.92 15.73 -13.67
N SER A 16 3.90 15.11 -14.24
CA SER A 16 3.38 15.27 -15.59
C SER A 16 1.88 15.56 -15.52
N GLU A 17 1.24 15.77 -16.67
CA GLU A 17 -0.19 16.10 -16.73
C GLU A 17 -1.10 15.03 -16.10
N THR A 18 -0.68 13.76 -16.14
CA THR A 18 -1.48 12.61 -15.66
C THR A 18 -0.79 11.77 -14.60
N GLU A 19 0.48 12.01 -14.31
CA GLU A 19 1.30 11.15 -13.45
C GLU A 19 2.16 12.01 -12.53
N GLY A 20 2.35 11.59 -11.29
CA GLY A 20 3.20 12.26 -10.31
C GLY A 20 3.94 11.22 -9.48
N SER A 21 5.25 11.31 -9.42
CA SER A 21 6.11 10.39 -8.68
C SER A 21 6.97 11.16 -7.70
N VAL A 22 7.02 10.73 -6.45
CA VAL A 22 7.81 11.35 -5.39
C VAL A 22 8.69 10.28 -4.78
N SER A 23 9.98 10.40 -5.00
CA SER A 23 10.99 9.49 -4.46
C SER A 23 11.63 10.10 -3.22
N LEU A 24 11.56 9.37 -2.11
CA LEU A 24 12.13 9.75 -0.82
C LEU A 24 13.06 8.64 -0.30
N PRO A 25 14.03 8.96 0.57
CA PRO A 25 14.95 7.94 1.11
C PRO A 25 14.28 6.88 1.99
N TRP A 26 13.06 7.11 2.46
CA TRP A 26 12.29 6.21 3.34
C TRP A 26 10.93 5.79 2.74
N GLY A 27 10.66 6.16 1.49
CA GLY A 27 9.43 5.77 0.79
C GLY A 27 9.31 6.33 -0.62
N THR A 28 8.39 5.79 -1.41
CA THR A 28 8.05 6.27 -2.75
C THR A 28 6.55 6.46 -2.85
N ILE A 29 6.11 7.54 -3.48
CA ILE A 29 4.71 7.87 -3.68
C ILE A 29 4.49 8.04 -5.17
N ALA A 30 3.57 7.27 -5.76
CA ALA A 30 3.16 7.43 -7.15
C ALA A 30 1.66 7.77 -7.20
N LEU A 31 1.33 8.77 -7.99
CA LEU A 31 0.00 9.26 -8.26
C LEU A 31 -0.25 9.13 -9.76
N ARG A 32 -1.41 8.59 -10.12
CA ARG A 32 -1.83 8.42 -11.51
C ARG A 32 -3.27 8.86 -11.67
N ALA A 33 -3.46 9.95 -12.40
CA ALA A 33 -4.76 10.44 -12.81
C ALA A 33 -5.21 9.69 -14.06
N ALA A 34 -6.35 9.02 -13.96
CA ALA A 34 -7.04 8.41 -15.08
C ALA A 34 -8.45 9.01 -15.21
N PRO A 35 -9.13 8.82 -16.35
CA PRO A 35 -10.46 9.39 -16.55
C PRO A 35 -11.44 8.88 -15.48
N GLY A 36 -11.89 9.78 -14.60
CA GLY A 36 -12.84 9.49 -13.52
C GLY A 36 -12.26 8.78 -12.29
N VAL A 37 -10.96 8.47 -12.26
CA VAL A 37 -10.32 7.81 -11.09
C VAL A 37 -8.90 8.31 -10.86
N LEU A 38 -8.53 8.48 -9.59
CA LEU A 38 -7.17 8.81 -9.18
C LEU A 38 -6.58 7.61 -8.44
N THR A 39 -5.51 7.03 -8.97
CA THR A 39 -4.81 5.92 -8.33
C THR A 39 -3.62 6.47 -7.56
N LEU A 40 -3.49 6.07 -6.29
CA LEU A 40 -2.35 6.43 -5.45
C LEU A 40 -1.69 5.17 -4.93
N ARG A 41 -0.37 5.11 -5.09
CA ARG A 41 0.50 4.04 -4.61
C ARG A 41 1.51 4.65 -3.66
N ILE A 42 1.61 4.10 -2.46
CA ILE A 42 2.56 4.55 -1.44
C ILE A 42 3.34 3.32 -1.01
N GLU A 43 4.65 3.43 -1.04
CA GLU A 43 5.60 2.45 -0.57
C GLU A 43 6.45 3.13 0.51
N ALA A 44 6.65 2.48 1.65
CA ALA A 44 7.47 3.01 2.72
C ALA A 44 8.31 1.88 3.33
N ALA A 45 9.44 2.25 3.92
CA ALA A 45 10.31 1.28 4.60
C ALA A 45 9.69 0.73 5.90
N GLY A 46 8.75 1.44 6.50
CA GLY A 46 8.09 1.10 7.76
C GLY A 46 6.56 1.15 7.70
N GLY A 47 5.89 0.30 8.49
CA GLY A 47 4.43 0.22 8.54
C GLY A 47 3.75 1.44 9.16
N GLU A 48 4.39 2.08 10.15
CA GLU A 48 3.89 3.32 10.77
C GLU A 48 3.95 4.50 9.78
N GLU A 49 5.09 4.68 9.11
CA GLU A 49 5.29 5.70 8.07
C GLU A 49 4.31 5.50 6.91
N LEU A 50 4.09 4.27 6.48
CA LEU A 50 3.11 3.93 5.44
C LEU A 50 1.69 4.36 5.84
N GLN A 51 1.26 4.01 7.06
CA GLN A 51 -0.05 4.38 7.60
C GLN A 51 -0.22 5.89 7.70
N LYS A 52 0.82 6.59 8.18
CA LYS A 52 0.83 8.05 8.29
C LYS A 52 0.72 8.70 6.91
N LEU A 53 1.54 8.25 5.95
CA LEU A 53 1.50 8.72 4.57
C LEU A 53 0.14 8.50 3.92
N ARG A 54 -0.47 7.31 4.04
CA ARG A 54 -1.79 7.05 3.44
C ARG A 54 -2.87 7.96 4.00
N THR A 55 -2.85 8.18 5.31
CA THR A 55 -3.85 9.02 5.99
C THR A 55 -3.71 10.47 5.54
N LEU A 56 -2.47 10.98 5.48
CA LEU A 56 -2.18 12.34 5.05
C LEU A 56 -2.51 12.60 3.57
N VAL A 57 -2.19 11.63 2.71
CA VAL A 57 -2.48 11.71 1.28
C VAL A 57 -3.98 11.61 1.02
N ALA A 58 -4.70 10.74 1.72
CA ALA A 58 -6.15 10.68 1.63
C ALA A 58 -6.79 12.01 2.04
N ASP A 59 -6.42 12.57 3.19
CA ASP A 59 -6.97 13.85 3.66
C ASP A 59 -6.77 14.96 2.62
N HIS A 60 -5.61 15.03 1.97
CA HIS A 60 -5.37 16.00 0.90
C HIS A 60 -6.22 15.73 -0.33
N VAL A 61 -6.27 14.49 -0.82
CA VAL A 61 -7.06 14.16 -2.01
C VAL A 61 -8.55 14.41 -1.77
N GLU A 62 -9.07 14.06 -0.59
CA GLU A 62 -10.46 14.34 -0.21
C GLU A 62 -10.70 15.84 -0.04
N ARG A 63 -9.70 16.60 0.43
CA ARG A 63 -9.77 18.06 0.54
C ARG A 63 -9.73 18.77 -0.81
N PHE A 64 -8.88 18.34 -1.73
CA PHE A 64 -8.79 18.87 -3.10
C PHE A 64 -9.99 18.44 -3.95
N GLY A 65 -10.36 17.17 -3.85
CA GLY A 65 -11.52 16.55 -4.49
C GLY A 65 -12.84 16.83 -3.78
N ARG A 66 -12.85 17.71 -2.77
CA ARG A 66 -14.06 18.06 -2.00
C ARG A 66 -15.17 18.63 -2.89
N ARG A 67 -14.80 19.33 -3.97
CA ARG A 67 -15.77 19.83 -4.97
C ARG A 67 -16.40 18.72 -5.81
N ASP A 68 -15.68 17.61 -5.98
CA ASP A 68 -16.07 16.47 -6.82
C ASP A 68 -16.55 15.25 -6.01
N GLY A 69 -16.59 15.35 -4.68
CA GLY A 69 -16.99 14.24 -3.80
C GLY A 69 -16.02 13.06 -3.81
N LEU A 70 -14.76 13.30 -4.15
CA LEU A 70 -13.74 12.26 -4.24
C LEU A 70 -13.50 11.64 -2.86
N ARG A 71 -13.60 10.31 -2.77
CA ARG A 71 -13.32 9.54 -1.55
C ARG A 71 -12.18 8.57 -1.81
N VAL A 72 -11.16 8.62 -0.97
CA VAL A 72 -10.01 7.70 -1.07
C VAL A 72 -10.32 6.42 -0.32
N SER A 73 -10.12 5.28 -0.97
CA SER A 73 -10.20 3.95 -0.34
C SER A 73 -8.87 3.23 -0.53
N TRP A 74 -8.10 3.10 0.54
CA TRP A 74 -6.84 2.38 0.52
C TRP A 74 -7.10 0.88 0.61
N ARG A 75 -6.45 0.11 -0.26
CA ARG A 75 -6.34 -1.35 -0.10
C ARG A 75 -4.94 -1.66 0.42
N PRO A 76 -4.79 -2.53 1.44
CA PRO A 76 -3.49 -3.10 1.71
C PRO A 76 -3.02 -3.82 0.44
N ASP A 77 -1.75 -3.68 0.10
CA ASP A 77 -1.12 -4.60 -0.84
C ASP A 77 -1.23 -5.97 -0.17
N ALA A 78 -2.22 -6.76 -0.62
CA ALA A 78 -2.43 -8.07 -0.04
C ALA A 78 -1.11 -8.82 -0.27
N PRO A 79 -0.43 -9.33 0.78
CA PRO A 79 0.61 -10.30 0.53
C PRO A 79 -0.09 -11.36 -0.30
N ALA A 80 0.44 -11.65 -1.50
CA ALA A 80 -0.10 -12.65 -2.40
C ALA A 80 -0.44 -13.87 -1.56
N THR A 81 -1.69 -13.96 -1.14
CA THR A 81 -2.14 -15.00 -0.26
C THR A 81 -2.37 -16.10 -1.26
N ASP A 82 -1.30 -16.84 -1.52
CA ASP A 82 -1.39 -18.11 -2.20
C ASP A 82 -2.41 -18.93 -1.41
N PRO A 83 -3.63 -19.13 -1.93
CA PRO A 83 -4.62 -19.93 -1.22
C PRO A 83 -4.27 -21.44 -1.28
N GLY A 84 -3.10 -21.82 -1.80
CA GLY A 84 -2.67 -23.20 -2.04
C GLY A 84 -2.09 -23.94 -0.84
N ARG A 85 -1.91 -23.32 0.34
CA ARG A 85 -1.44 -24.03 1.55
C ARG A 85 -2.52 -24.44 2.54
N THR A 86 -3.78 -24.44 2.11
CA THR A 86 -4.86 -25.01 2.93
C THR A 86 -5.10 -26.47 2.59
N GLY A 87 -4.48 -27.36 3.38
CA GLY A 87 -5.13 -28.58 3.83
C GLY A 87 -4.73 -29.91 3.19
N THR A 88 -4.64 -30.89 4.09
CA THR A 88 -4.66 -32.36 3.91
C THR A 88 -3.28 -33.03 3.83
N ALA A 89 -2.90 -33.99 4.69
CA ALA A 89 -3.65 -34.76 5.67
C ALA A 89 -2.78 -35.12 6.88
N ALA A 90 -3.35 -34.96 8.07
CA ALA A 90 -3.02 -35.83 9.18
C ALA A 90 -3.55 -37.24 8.84
N ALA A 91 -2.65 -38.21 8.81
CA ALA A 91 -2.97 -39.61 9.05
C ALA A 91 -1.83 -40.20 9.88
N GLY A 92 -1.77 -39.74 11.13
CA GLY A 92 -1.29 -40.61 12.19
C GLY A 92 -2.46 -41.51 12.56
N ASP A 93 -2.45 -42.74 12.10
CA ASP A 93 -3.23 -43.83 12.68
C ASP A 93 -2.39 -45.10 12.59
N GLY A 94 -2.17 -45.70 13.76
CA GLY A 94 -1.19 -46.75 13.98
C GLY A 94 -1.70 -48.15 13.64
N ALA A 95 -0.83 -49.13 13.89
CA ALA A 95 -1.13 -50.45 14.47
C ALA A 95 0.05 -51.38 14.18
N GLY A 96 0.53 -52.05 15.22
CA GLY A 96 1.61 -53.02 15.14
C GLY A 96 1.22 -54.31 14.42
N THR A 97 2.24 -54.96 13.83
CA THR A 97 2.35 -56.37 13.37
C THR A 97 3.63 -56.36 12.51
N SER A 98 4.63 -57.22 12.68
CA SER A 98 4.62 -58.68 12.80
C SER A 98 5.97 -59.21 13.31
N ALA A 99 5.90 -60.42 13.87
CA ALA A 99 6.98 -61.30 14.27
C ALA A 99 7.96 -61.70 13.13
N GLY A 100 9.15 -62.12 13.55
CA GLY A 100 10.15 -62.87 12.80
C GLY A 100 11.27 -63.30 13.76
#